data_AF-A0A8R7UH70-F1
#
_entry.id   AF-A0A8R7UH70-F1
#
_cell.length_a   1.000
_cell.length_b   1.000
_cell.length_c   1.000
_cell.angle_alpha   90.00
_cell.angle_beta   90.00
_cell.angle_gamma   90.00
#
_symmetry.space_group_name_H-M   'P 1'
#
loop_
_entity.id
_entity.type
_entity.pdbx_description
1 polymer ?
#
loop_
_entity_poly.entity_id
_entity_poly.type
_entity_poly.pdbx_seq_one_letter_code
_entity_poly.pdbx_strand_id
1 'polypeptide(L)'
;MEAGSSKARLAVACAIGGIVLGAAVVALHVAGPVAVPGLPPLDALRRRFRRRRRPVRVYMDGCFDMMHYGHCNALRQARALGDQLVVGVVSDDEITVNKGPPVTPLNERMVMVGAVKWVDDVIPDAPYAITEDFMNKLFTEYNIDYIIHGDDPCLLPDGTDAYALAKNAGRYKQIKRTEGVSTTDIVGRMLLCVRERSVSDRHNHSSLQRQFSSGHGQKVDDSGSGSGTRISHFLPTSRRIVQFSNSRGPGPDSRIVYIDGAFDLFHAGHVEILRLARGLGDFLLVGIHTDQTISSTRGPHRPIMNLHERSLSVLACRYVDEVIIGAPWDISKDMITTFNISLVVQGTIAENMDFAKDESHPYAVPMDMGIFRRLESPLDITTSTIIRRIVSNHEAYQKRNEKKEASEKKYYESKNFVNGE
;
A
#
# COMPACT_ATOMS: atom_id res chain seq x y z
N MET A 1 -16.33 64.41 31.07
CA MET A 1 -17.41 63.56 31.61
C MET A 1 -18.10 62.97 30.39
N GLU A 2 -18.13 61.67 30.08
CA GLU A 2 -17.94 60.41 30.81
C GLU A 2 -17.21 59.43 29.87
N ALA A 3 -16.14 58.80 30.37
CA ALA A 3 -15.53 57.62 29.77
C ALA A 3 -15.43 56.57 30.87
N GLY A 4 -16.42 55.68 30.98
CA GLY A 4 -16.48 54.75 32.10
C GLY A 4 -17.60 53.71 32.03
N SER A 5 -17.68 52.89 31.00
CA SER A 5 -18.51 51.66 31.04
C SER A 5 -18.16 50.63 29.95
N SER A 6 -16.94 50.11 29.94
CA SER A 6 -16.60 48.94 29.10
C SER A 6 -15.58 47.99 29.75
N LYS A 7 -14.71 48.50 30.62
CA LYS A 7 -13.67 47.69 31.28
C LYS A 7 -14.18 46.74 32.38
N ALA A 8 -15.37 46.96 32.94
CA ALA A 8 -15.90 46.16 34.05
C ALA A 8 -16.48 44.79 33.61
N ARG A 9 -16.97 44.65 32.37
CA ARG A 9 -17.53 43.36 31.89
C ARG A 9 -16.47 42.37 31.42
N LEU A 10 -15.29 42.85 31.00
CA LEU A 10 -14.19 42.00 30.55
C LEU A 10 -13.39 41.40 31.73
N ALA A 11 -13.29 42.12 32.85
CA ALA A 11 -12.56 41.66 34.03
C ALA A 11 -13.28 40.50 34.77
N VAL A 12 -14.62 40.49 34.78
CA VAL A 12 -15.40 39.43 35.46
C VAL A 12 -15.40 38.12 34.66
N ALA A 13 -15.34 38.18 33.33
CA ALA A 13 -15.25 36.98 32.48
C ALA A 13 -13.88 36.27 32.58
N CYS A 14 -12.79 37.04 32.74
CA CYS A 14 -11.44 36.47 32.93
C CYS A 14 -11.24 35.88 34.34
N ALA A 15 -11.87 36.46 35.37
CA ALA A 15 -11.75 35.94 36.74
C ALA A 15 -12.45 34.58 36.92
N ILE A 16 -13.62 34.38 36.29
CA ILE A 16 -14.35 33.10 36.36
C ILE A 16 -13.65 32.02 35.51
N GLY A 17 -13.11 32.38 34.34
CA GLY A 17 -12.35 31.44 33.50
C GLY A 17 -11.01 30.99 34.11
N GLY A 18 -10.30 31.89 34.81
CA GLY A 18 -9.03 31.60 35.46
C GLY A 18 -9.18 30.69 36.69
N ILE A 19 -10.25 30.83 37.46
CA ILE A 19 -10.50 30.01 38.66
C ILE A 19 -10.95 28.59 38.28
N VAL A 20 -11.73 28.44 37.20
CA VAL A 20 -12.17 27.11 36.71
C VAL A 20 -11.01 26.31 36.10
N LEU A 21 -10.05 26.98 35.44
CA LEU A 21 -8.87 26.31 34.88
C LEU A 21 -7.82 25.99 35.96
N GLY A 22 -7.65 26.86 36.97
CA GLY A 22 -6.74 26.62 38.09
C GLY A 22 -7.16 25.47 38.99
N ALA A 23 -8.45 25.33 39.30
CA ALA A 23 -8.96 24.23 40.12
C ALA A 23 -8.86 22.86 39.42
N ALA A 24 -9.03 22.81 38.09
CA ALA A 24 -8.93 21.58 37.31
C ALA A 24 -7.48 21.08 37.17
N VAL A 25 -6.49 21.98 37.12
CA VAL A 25 -5.07 21.61 37.01
C VAL A 25 -4.49 21.17 38.35
N VAL A 26 -4.93 21.74 39.47
CA VAL A 26 -4.47 21.33 40.82
C VAL A 26 -5.08 20.01 41.26
N ALA A 27 -6.32 19.69 40.86
CA ALA A 27 -6.93 18.39 41.15
C ALA A 27 -6.26 17.20 40.43
N LEU A 28 -5.51 17.45 39.36
CA LEU A 28 -4.84 16.40 38.57
C LEU A 28 -3.50 15.93 39.14
N HIS A 29 -2.94 16.61 40.14
CA HIS A 29 -1.61 16.28 40.69
C HIS A 29 -1.63 15.60 42.07
N VAL A 30 -2.79 15.44 42.71
CA VAL A 30 -2.87 14.87 44.08
C VAL A 30 -3.92 13.75 44.24
N ALA A 31 -4.77 13.47 43.24
CA ALA A 31 -5.68 12.34 43.30
C ALA A 31 -5.79 11.66 41.92
N GLY A 32 -5.77 10.33 41.90
CA GLY A 32 -5.98 9.52 40.70
C GLY A 32 -7.31 9.83 39.99
N PRO A 33 -7.61 9.21 38.85
CA PRO A 33 -8.72 9.60 37.98
C PRO A 33 -10.06 9.36 38.67
N VAL A 34 -10.60 10.39 39.33
CA VAL A 34 -11.95 10.37 39.85
C VAL A 34 -12.89 10.68 38.69
N ALA A 35 -13.63 9.66 38.25
CA ALA A 35 -14.72 9.83 37.31
C ALA A 35 -15.83 10.67 37.97
N VAL A 36 -16.02 11.90 37.49
CA VAL A 36 -17.13 12.76 37.93
C VAL A 36 -18.43 12.24 37.31
N PRO A 37 -19.43 11.81 38.10
CA PRO A 37 -20.70 11.33 37.56
C PRO A 37 -21.42 12.44 36.78
N GLY A 38 -21.73 12.21 35.51
CA GLY A 38 -22.53 13.12 34.68
C GLY A 38 -21.76 13.95 33.63
N LEU A 39 -20.43 13.93 33.61
CA LEU A 39 -19.65 14.50 32.50
C LEU A 39 -19.40 13.43 31.43
N PRO A 40 -19.78 13.66 30.16
CA PRO A 40 -19.47 12.72 29.09
C PRO A 40 -17.94 12.57 28.97
N PRO A 41 -17.42 11.36 28.63
CA PRO A 41 -15.99 11.15 28.44
C PRO A 41 -15.40 12.23 27.52
N LEU A 42 -14.17 12.70 27.77
CA LEU A 42 -13.51 13.69 26.92
C LEU A 42 -13.57 13.32 25.43
N ASP A 43 -13.52 12.01 25.12
CA ASP A 43 -13.72 11.47 23.77
C ASP A 43 -15.11 11.69 23.18
N ALA A 44 -16.16 11.61 23.99
CA ALA A 44 -17.53 11.91 23.56
C ALA A 44 -17.72 13.41 23.32
N LEU A 45 -17.08 14.27 24.11
CA LEU A 45 -17.05 15.72 23.88
C LEU A 45 -16.28 16.04 22.59
N ARG A 46 -15.11 15.44 22.38
CA ARG A 46 -14.30 15.58 21.15
C ARG A 46 -15.07 15.12 19.89
N ARG A 47 -15.77 13.98 19.97
CA ARG A 47 -16.66 13.49 18.90
C ARG A 47 -17.84 14.42 18.63
N ARG A 48 -18.41 15.03 19.68
CA ARG A 48 -19.52 15.98 19.56
C ARG A 48 -19.10 17.31 18.92
N PHE A 49 -17.87 17.78 19.18
CA PHE A 49 -17.30 18.95 18.49
C PHE A 49 -16.89 18.65 17.04
N ARG A 50 -16.39 17.44 16.74
CA ARG A 50 -16.05 17.02 15.38
C ARG A 50 -17.26 16.97 14.43
N ARG A 51 -18.45 16.67 14.97
CA ARG A 51 -19.74 16.65 14.25
C ARG A 51 -20.19 18.00 13.65
N ARG A 52 -19.56 19.13 13.98
CA ARG A 52 -19.96 20.47 13.48
C ARG A 52 -19.09 21.04 12.35
N ARG A 53 -17.99 20.37 11.95
CA ARG A 53 -17.13 20.86 10.85
C ARG A 53 -17.33 19.99 9.60
N ARG A 54 -17.32 20.63 8.43
CA ARG A 54 -17.33 19.91 7.14
C ARG A 54 -16.12 18.95 7.09
N PRO A 55 -16.26 17.73 6.55
CA PRO A 55 -15.13 16.81 6.40
C PRO A 55 -14.00 17.46 5.61
N VAL A 56 -12.75 17.29 6.07
CA VAL A 56 -11.57 17.73 5.31
C VAL A 56 -11.31 16.72 4.19
N ARG A 57 -11.39 17.14 2.93
CA ARG A 57 -11.10 16.27 1.77
C ARG A 57 -9.68 16.55 1.30
N VAL A 58 -8.89 15.51 1.12
CA VAL A 58 -7.51 15.64 0.63
C VAL A 58 -7.34 14.89 -0.68
N TYR A 59 -6.45 15.39 -1.52
CA TYR A 59 -6.15 14.82 -2.83
C TYR A 59 -4.71 14.34 -2.90
N MET A 60 -4.49 13.18 -3.50
CA MET A 60 -3.16 12.69 -3.87
C MET A 60 -3.25 12.09 -5.25
N ASP A 61 -2.30 12.37 -6.13
CA ASP A 61 -2.22 11.72 -7.43
C ASP A 61 -0.95 10.91 -7.58
N GLY A 62 -0.92 10.11 -8.64
CA GLY A 62 0.27 9.41 -9.05
C GLY A 62 0.03 8.49 -10.23
N CYS A 63 1.13 8.00 -10.77
CA CYS A 63 1.07 6.96 -11.79
C CYS A 63 0.51 5.66 -11.21
N PHE A 64 0.86 5.32 -9.97
CA PHE A 64 0.54 4.02 -9.32
C PHE A 64 0.90 2.79 -10.17
N ASP A 65 1.93 2.93 -11.01
CA ASP A 65 2.46 1.85 -11.83
C ASP A 65 3.26 0.87 -10.97
N MET A 66 2.96 -0.43 -11.09
CA MET A 66 3.52 -1.47 -10.21
C MET A 66 3.31 -1.16 -8.73
N MET A 67 2.05 -0.89 -8.35
CA MET A 67 1.68 -0.52 -6.99
C MET A 67 2.20 -1.52 -5.94
N HIS A 68 2.63 -1.00 -4.79
CA HIS A 68 3.29 -1.75 -3.72
C HIS A 68 3.02 -1.12 -2.35
N TYR A 69 3.39 -1.78 -1.26
CA TYR A 69 3.11 -1.30 0.10
C TYR A 69 3.60 0.13 0.39
N GLY A 70 4.68 0.59 -0.27
CA GLY A 70 5.13 1.98 -0.21
C GLY A 70 4.08 3.00 -0.68
N HIS A 71 3.39 2.74 -1.80
CA HIS A 71 2.26 3.55 -2.26
C HIS A 71 1.10 3.48 -1.26
N CYS A 72 0.77 2.28 -0.76
CA CYS A 72 -0.28 2.09 0.24
C CYS A 72 0.00 2.88 1.53
N ASN A 73 1.25 2.90 2.00
CA ASN A 73 1.64 3.69 3.17
C ASN A 73 1.60 5.20 2.89
N ALA A 74 1.90 5.63 1.67
CA ALA A 74 1.75 7.03 1.28
C ALA A 74 0.26 7.45 1.33
N LEU A 75 -0.63 6.65 0.75
CA LEU A 75 -2.08 6.87 0.83
C LEU A 75 -2.60 6.83 2.28
N ARG A 76 -2.09 5.92 3.12
CA ARG A 76 -2.39 5.91 4.57
C ARG A 76 -2.01 7.23 5.25
N GLN A 77 -0.82 7.75 4.97
CA GLN A 77 -0.35 9.02 5.53
C GLN A 77 -1.19 10.19 5.01
N ALA A 78 -1.50 10.21 3.71
CA ALA A 78 -2.36 11.22 3.12
C ALA A 78 -3.75 11.23 3.77
N ARG A 79 -4.38 10.06 3.91
CA ARG A 79 -5.68 9.90 4.57
C ARG A 79 -5.67 10.34 6.03
N ALA A 80 -4.54 10.30 6.72
CA ALA A 80 -4.41 10.78 8.10
C ALA A 80 -4.40 12.31 8.23
N LEU A 81 -4.11 13.03 7.14
CA LEU A 81 -4.13 14.50 7.07
C LEU A 81 -5.52 15.08 6.76
N GLY A 82 -6.51 14.23 6.49
CA GLY A 82 -7.89 14.62 6.20
C GLY A 82 -8.93 13.64 6.78
N ASP A 83 -10.20 13.92 6.51
CA ASP A 83 -11.32 13.05 6.81
C ASP A 83 -11.75 12.19 5.61
N GLN A 84 -11.33 12.53 4.38
CA GLN A 84 -11.54 11.74 3.16
C GLN A 84 -10.37 11.90 2.19
N LEU A 85 -9.96 10.82 1.51
CA LEU A 85 -8.89 10.82 0.51
C LEU A 85 -9.45 10.53 -0.89
N VAL A 86 -9.26 11.48 -1.79
CA VAL A 86 -9.53 11.35 -3.23
C VAL A 86 -8.20 11.10 -3.94
N VAL A 87 -8.14 10.09 -4.81
CA VAL A 87 -6.91 9.73 -5.51
C VAL A 87 -7.03 9.91 -7.02
N GLY A 88 -6.16 10.72 -7.60
CA GLY A 88 -6.04 10.85 -9.05
C GLY A 88 -5.10 9.80 -9.65
N VAL A 89 -5.55 9.08 -10.67
CA VAL A 89 -4.74 8.09 -11.38
C VAL A 89 -4.39 8.64 -12.75
N VAL A 90 -3.09 8.86 -12.99
CA VAL A 90 -2.61 9.46 -14.24
C VAL A 90 -2.82 8.52 -15.43
N SER A 91 -3.21 9.02 -16.59
CA SER A 91 -3.47 8.20 -17.79
C SER A 91 -2.18 7.56 -18.36
N ASP A 92 -2.32 6.52 -19.18
CA ASP A 92 -1.17 5.84 -19.80
C ASP A 92 -0.40 6.76 -20.76
N ASP A 93 -1.11 7.64 -21.48
CA ASP A 93 -0.52 8.60 -22.41
C ASP A 93 0.32 9.66 -21.68
N GLU A 94 -0.23 10.24 -20.60
CA GLU A 94 0.46 11.21 -19.75
C GLU A 94 1.73 10.60 -19.11
N ILE A 95 1.65 9.35 -18.63
CA ILE A 95 2.81 8.64 -18.08
C ILE A 95 3.88 8.43 -19.17
N THR A 96 3.46 8.03 -20.37
CA THR A 96 4.37 7.75 -21.49
C THR A 96 5.17 8.98 -21.90
N VAL A 97 4.52 10.14 -21.98
CA VAL A 97 5.16 11.42 -22.33
C VAL A 97 6.18 11.84 -21.27
N ASN A 98 5.88 11.66 -19.98
CA ASN A 98 6.69 12.22 -18.89
C ASN A 98 7.77 11.27 -18.34
N LYS A 99 7.52 9.96 -18.28
CA LYS A 99 8.42 8.96 -17.66
C LYS A 99 8.77 7.78 -18.55
N GLY A 100 8.05 7.57 -19.65
CA GLY A 100 8.05 6.34 -20.43
C GLY A 100 6.87 5.43 -20.06
N PRO A 101 6.60 4.38 -20.86
CA PRO A 101 5.34 3.63 -20.76
C PRO A 101 5.18 2.95 -19.39
N PRO A 102 3.93 2.88 -18.86
CA PRO A 102 3.66 2.10 -17.66
C PRO A 102 3.77 0.58 -17.93
N VAL A 103 3.97 -0.22 -16.88
CA VAL A 103 3.90 -1.69 -16.93
C VAL A 103 2.46 -2.18 -16.76
N THR A 104 1.73 -1.48 -15.88
CA THR A 104 0.33 -1.76 -15.55
C THR A 104 -0.58 -0.76 -16.26
N PRO A 105 -1.51 -1.21 -17.13
CA PRO A 105 -2.43 -0.32 -17.84
C PRO A 105 -3.40 0.37 -16.88
N LEU A 106 -3.98 1.49 -17.31
CA LEU A 106 -4.85 2.34 -16.47
C LEU A 106 -5.96 1.57 -15.75
N ASN A 107 -6.65 0.65 -16.43
CA ASN A 107 -7.74 -0.13 -15.84
C ASN A 107 -7.26 -0.98 -14.64
N GLU A 108 -6.08 -1.60 -14.72
CA GLU A 108 -5.50 -2.36 -13.60
C GLU A 108 -5.08 -1.42 -12.46
N ARG A 109 -4.52 -0.25 -12.78
CA ARG A 109 -4.11 0.74 -11.77
C ARG A 109 -5.32 1.32 -11.02
N MET A 110 -6.43 1.55 -11.72
CA MET A 110 -7.70 1.96 -11.12
C MET A 110 -8.23 0.91 -10.13
N VAL A 111 -8.21 -0.37 -10.49
CA VAL A 111 -8.59 -1.47 -9.58
C VAL A 111 -7.70 -1.48 -8.34
N MET A 112 -6.38 -1.35 -8.52
CA MET A 112 -5.42 -1.37 -7.43
C MET A 112 -5.61 -0.21 -6.44
N VAL A 113 -5.72 1.01 -6.95
CA VAL A 113 -5.92 2.22 -6.13
C VAL A 113 -7.28 2.17 -5.43
N GLY A 114 -8.34 1.80 -6.16
CA GLY A 114 -9.69 1.66 -5.61
C GLY A 114 -9.79 0.57 -4.54
N ALA A 115 -8.89 -0.41 -4.52
CA ALA A 115 -8.87 -1.46 -3.50
C ALA A 115 -8.16 -1.05 -2.21
N VAL A 116 -7.41 0.05 -2.16
CA VAL A 116 -6.74 0.49 -0.93
C VAL A 116 -7.76 1.01 0.06
N LYS A 117 -7.71 0.52 1.31
CA LYS A 117 -8.72 0.82 2.33
C LYS A 117 -8.74 2.25 2.86
N TRP A 118 -7.70 3.03 2.57
CA TRP A 118 -7.62 4.44 2.93
C TRP A 118 -8.13 5.37 1.83
N VAL A 119 -8.46 4.85 0.65
CA VAL A 119 -8.93 5.63 -0.49
C VAL A 119 -10.46 5.68 -0.46
N ASP A 120 -11.03 6.88 -0.51
CA ASP A 120 -12.48 7.06 -0.49
C ASP A 120 -13.03 7.17 -1.93
N ASP A 121 -12.40 7.99 -2.78
CA ASP A 121 -12.78 8.20 -4.19
C ASP A 121 -11.55 8.09 -5.13
N VAL A 122 -11.78 7.73 -6.39
CA VAL A 122 -10.72 7.68 -7.43
C VAL A 122 -11.14 8.49 -8.66
N ILE A 123 -10.25 9.37 -9.13
CA ILE A 123 -10.42 10.17 -10.35
C ILE A 123 -9.54 9.54 -11.44
N PRO A 124 -10.12 9.02 -12.55
CA PRO A 124 -9.34 8.56 -13.69
C PRO A 124 -8.77 9.75 -14.48
N ASP A 125 -7.77 9.48 -15.31
CA ASP A 125 -7.20 10.42 -16.27
C ASP A 125 -6.77 11.76 -15.63
N ALA A 126 -6.20 11.69 -14.43
CA ALA A 126 -5.60 12.86 -13.80
C ALA A 126 -4.40 13.34 -14.64
N PRO A 127 -4.21 14.66 -14.82
CA PRO A 127 -3.04 15.17 -15.51
C PRO A 127 -1.77 14.84 -14.71
N TYR A 128 -0.63 14.69 -15.40
CA TYR A 128 0.63 14.41 -14.73
C TYR A 128 1.10 15.57 -13.84
N ALA A 129 0.88 16.81 -14.27
CA ALA A 129 1.13 18.02 -13.51
C ALA A 129 -0.19 18.67 -13.08
N ILE A 130 -0.22 19.31 -11.91
CA ILE A 130 -1.40 20.08 -11.50
C ILE A 130 -1.48 21.33 -12.36
N THR A 131 -2.42 21.37 -13.30
CA THR A 131 -2.75 22.56 -14.11
C THR A 131 -3.68 23.49 -13.37
N GLU A 132 -3.78 24.76 -13.79
CA GLU A 132 -4.73 25.72 -13.18
C GLU A 132 -6.18 25.22 -13.29
N ASP A 133 -6.59 24.75 -14.45
CA ASP A 133 -7.94 24.22 -14.68
C ASP A 133 -8.24 23.02 -13.79
N PHE A 134 -7.30 22.08 -13.68
CA PHE A 134 -7.49 20.91 -12.85
C PHE A 134 -7.49 21.26 -11.36
N MET A 135 -6.60 22.16 -10.93
CA MET A 135 -6.59 22.67 -9.56
C MET A 135 -7.91 23.36 -9.20
N ASN A 136 -8.47 24.15 -10.12
CA ASN A 136 -9.78 24.76 -9.95
C ASN A 136 -10.85 23.68 -9.77
N LYS A 137 -10.91 22.67 -10.63
CA LYS A 137 -11.84 21.52 -10.48
C LYS A 137 -11.67 20.82 -9.12
N LEU A 138 -10.44 20.54 -8.69
CA LEU A 138 -10.17 19.93 -7.39
C LEU A 138 -10.80 20.74 -6.25
N PHE A 139 -10.66 22.06 -6.29
CA PHE A 139 -11.10 22.92 -5.20
C PHE A 139 -12.59 23.29 -5.25
N THR A 140 -13.18 23.43 -6.43
CA THR A 140 -14.57 23.86 -6.60
C THR A 140 -15.54 22.69 -6.76
N GLU A 141 -15.20 21.70 -7.59
CA GLU A 141 -16.08 20.57 -7.90
C GLU A 141 -15.87 19.42 -6.91
N TYR A 142 -14.62 19.01 -6.70
CA TYR A 142 -14.29 17.90 -5.79
C TYR A 142 -14.18 18.31 -4.31
N ASN A 143 -14.28 19.61 -4.03
CA ASN A 143 -14.21 20.19 -2.68
C ASN A 143 -12.95 19.76 -1.90
N ILE A 144 -11.83 19.57 -2.59
CA ILE A 144 -10.53 19.26 -1.98
C ILE A 144 -10.04 20.46 -1.18
N ASP A 145 -9.52 20.22 0.02
CA ASP A 145 -8.90 21.19 0.92
C ASP A 145 -7.38 21.31 0.68
N TYR A 146 -6.68 20.18 0.56
CA TYR A 146 -5.23 20.12 0.35
C TYR A 146 -4.84 19.06 -0.67
N ILE A 147 -3.79 19.37 -1.45
CA ILE A 147 -3.07 18.42 -2.30
C ILE A 147 -1.89 17.88 -1.50
N ILE A 148 -1.70 16.56 -1.50
CA ILE A 148 -0.69 15.85 -0.73
C ILE A 148 0.23 15.10 -1.69
N HIS A 149 1.53 15.21 -1.48
CA HIS A 149 2.51 14.38 -2.19
C HIS A 149 3.66 13.97 -1.26
N GLY A 150 4.47 13.00 -1.70
CA GLY A 150 5.73 12.64 -1.05
C GLY A 150 6.72 13.80 -0.98
N ASP A 151 7.72 13.65 -0.11
CA ASP A 151 8.84 14.57 0.06
C ASP A 151 9.91 14.46 -1.04
N ASP A 152 9.74 13.55 -2.00
CA ASP A 152 10.57 13.44 -3.18
C ASP A 152 10.20 14.49 -4.24
N PRO A 153 11.19 15.13 -4.90
CA PRO A 153 10.93 16.09 -5.96
C PRO A 153 10.17 15.47 -7.13
N CYS A 154 9.02 16.04 -7.48
CA CYS A 154 8.30 15.69 -8.70
C CYS A 154 8.58 16.74 -9.77
N LEU A 155 9.60 16.47 -10.59
CA LEU A 155 10.03 17.38 -11.65
C LEU A 155 9.46 16.95 -13.01
N LEU A 156 9.06 17.94 -13.80
CA LEU A 156 8.68 17.79 -15.20
C LEU A 156 9.93 17.67 -16.10
N PRO A 157 9.79 17.26 -17.38
CA PRO A 157 10.94 17.12 -18.29
C PRO A 157 11.76 18.42 -18.47
N ASP A 158 11.15 19.58 -18.27
CA ASP A 158 11.79 20.90 -18.31
C ASP A 158 12.46 21.31 -16.99
N GLY A 159 12.36 20.47 -15.95
CA GLY A 159 12.91 20.71 -14.61
C GLY A 159 12.01 21.50 -13.66
N THR A 160 10.81 21.90 -14.09
CA THR A 160 9.85 22.60 -13.23
C THR A 160 9.14 21.65 -12.26
N ASP A 161 8.63 22.18 -11.15
CA ASP A 161 7.93 21.41 -10.11
C ASP A 161 6.46 21.18 -10.49
N ALA A 162 6.05 19.91 -10.60
CA ALA A 162 4.71 19.49 -10.98
C ALA A 162 3.60 20.00 -10.04
N TYR A 163 3.96 20.44 -8.82
CA TYR A 163 3.04 20.94 -7.79
C TYR A 163 3.27 22.42 -7.45
N ALA A 164 4.01 23.17 -8.27
CA ALA A 164 4.30 24.59 -8.02
C ALA A 164 3.03 25.42 -7.75
N LEU A 165 1.97 25.23 -8.54
CA LEU A 165 0.70 25.94 -8.37
C LEU A 165 0.06 25.67 -7.00
N ALA A 166 0.01 24.41 -6.58
CA ALA A 166 -0.55 24.02 -5.28
C ALA A 166 0.26 24.58 -4.10
N LYS A 167 1.60 24.62 -4.24
CA LYS A 167 2.52 25.20 -3.26
C LYS A 167 2.33 26.71 -3.14
N ASN A 168 2.29 27.42 -4.27
CA ASN A 168 2.07 28.88 -4.32
C ASN A 168 0.69 29.28 -3.75
N ALA A 169 -0.32 28.42 -3.91
CA ALA A 169 -1.64 28.61 -3.31
C ALA A 169 -1.68 28.35 -1.78
N GLY A 170 -0.61 27.83 -1.18
CA GLY A 170 -0.58 27.45 0.24
C GLY A 170 -1.45 26.22 0.56
N ARG A 171 -1.74 25.38 -0.43
CA ARG A 171 -2.67 24.24 -0.32
C ARG A 171 -1.99 22.90 -0.62
N TYR A 172 -0.70 22.82 -0.33
CA TYR A 172 0.13 21.64 -0.53
C TYR A 172 0.66 21.14 0.81
N LYS A 173 0.62 19.82 1.04
CA LYS A 173 1.18 19.15 2.22
C LYS A 173 2.10 18.02 1.81
N GLN A 174 3.09 17.72 2.65
CA GLN A 174 4.08 16.67 2.40
C GLN A 174 3.95 15.52 3.37
N ILE A 175 4.22 14.31 2.87
CA ILE A 175 4.30 13.08 3.66
C ILE A 175 5.65 12.39 3.43
N LYS A 176 6.06 11.56 4.39
CA LYS A 176 7.36 10.88 4.32
C LYS A 176 7.33 9.77 3.28
N ARG A 177 8.39 9.70 2.47
CA ARG A 177 8.67 8.52 1.64
C ARG A 177 8.79 7.26 2.49
N THR A 178 8.31 6.14 1.95
CA THR A 178 8.44 4.83 2.58
C THR A 178 9.79 4.20 2.21
N GLU A 179 10.61 3.92 3.21
CA GLU A 179 11.90 3.24 3.03
C GLU A 179 11.73 1.75 2.71
N GLY A 180 12.67 1.20 1.94
CA GLY A 180 12.80 -0.23 1.66
C GLY A 180 12.02 -0.74 0.45
N VAL A 181 11.39 0.14 -0.34
CA VAL A 181 10.76 -0.24 -1.62
C VAL A 181 10.70 0.92 -2.60
N SER A 182 10.96 0.64 -3.88
CA SER A 182 10.62 1.51 -5.00
C SER A 182 10.25 0.68 -6.22
N THR A 183 9.52 1.26 -7.18
CA THR A 183 9.27 0.61 -8.47
C THR A 183 10.57 0.19 -9.17
N THR A 184 11.62 1.02 -9.05
CA THR A 184 12.92 0.73 -9.66
C THR A 184 13.56 -0.51 -9.04
N ASP A 185 13.56 -0.58 -7.70
CA ASP A 185 14.03 -1.75 -6.94
C ASP A 185 13.25 -3.02 -7.36
N ILE A 186 11.92 -2.95 -7.34
CA ILE A 186 11.06 -4.08 -7.73
C ILE A 186 11.32 -4.55 -9.17
N VAL A 187 11.44 -3.63 -10.13
CA VAL A 187 11.77 -3.97 -11.52
C VAL A 187 13.18 -4.58 -11.61
N GLY A 188 14.16 -4.03 -10.90
CA GLY A 188 15.50 -4.59 -10.79
C GLY A 188 15.51 -6.04 -10.29
N ARG A 189 14.74 -6.34 -9.23
CA ARG A 189 14.55 -7.72 -8.73
C ARG A 189 13.98 -8.64 -9.82
N MET A 190 13.01 -8.18 -10.60
CA MET A 190 12.44 -8.98 -11.70
C MET A 190 13.41 -9.22 -12.85
N LEU A 191 14.19 -8.21 -13.24
CA LEU A 191 15.19 -8.35 -14.29
C LEU A 191 16.27 -9.37 -13.92
N LEU A 192 16.69 -9.40 -12.66
CA LEU A 192 17.62 -10.41 -12.14
C LEU A 192 17.02 -11.83 -12.22
N CYS A 193 15.77 -12.01 -11.82
CA CYS A 193 15.09 -13.30 -11.88
C CYS A 193 15.05 -13.88 -13.31
N VAL A 194 14.92 -13.02 -14.31
CA VAL A 194 14.88 -13.43 -15.73
C VAL A 194 16.28 -13.77 -16.23
N ARG A 195 17.29 -12.97 -15.85
CA ARG A 195 18.68 -13.22 -16.23
C ARG A 195 19.18 -14.56 -15.70
N GLU A 196 18.88 -14.90 -14.45
CA GLU A 196 19.38 -16.13 -13.83
C GLU A 196 18.68 -17.39 -14.38
N ARG A 197 17.37 -17.32 -14.67
CA ARG A 197 16.67 -18.38 -15.44
C ARG A 197 17.34 -18.64 -16.79
N SER A 198 17.68 -17.57 -17.53
CA SER A 198 18.37 -17.71 -18.82
C SER A 198 19.76 -18.34 -18.71
N VAL A 199 20.41 -18.26 -17.55
CA VAL A 199 21.72 -18.89 -17.30
C VAL A 199 21.56 -20.35 -16.88
N SER A 200 20.56 -20.68 -16.07
CA SER A 200 20.22 -22.08 -15.74
C SER A 200 19.71 -22.86 -16.95
N ASP A 201 18.93 -22.22 -17.83
CA ASP A 201 18.42 -22.83 -19.07
C ASP A 201 19.49 -22.95 -20.18
N ARG A 202 20.63 -22.24 -20.05
CA ARG A 202 21.75 -22.29 -21.01
C ARG A 202 22.51 -23.62 -21.03
N HIS A 203 22.23 -24.54 -20.13
CA HIS A 203 22.65 -25.94 -20.28
C HIS A 203 21.82 -26.70 -21.33
N ASN A 204 20.81 -26.08 -21.97
CA ASN A 204 19.97 -26.82 -22.91
C ASN A 204 19.48 -26.13 -24.20
N HIS A 205 19.77 -24.87 -24.57
CA HIS A 205 19.72 -24.42 -25.99
C HIS A 205 20.23 -22.98 -26.17
N SER A 206 21.04 -22.74 -27.19
CA SER A 206 21.78 -21.50 -27.44
C SER A 206 21.14 -20.64 -28.56
N SER A 207 20.74 -19.41 -28.23
CA SER A 207 20.61 -18.31 -29.22
C SER A 207 20.52 -16.90 -28.64
N LEU A 208 20.14 -16.72 -27.36
CA LEU A 208 19.99 -15.38 -26.76
C LEU A 208 21.29 -14.74 -26.24
N GLN A 209 22.43 -15.45 -26.24
CA GLN A 209 23.66 -14.98 -25.59
C GLN A 209 24.39 -13.84 -26.32
N ARG A 210 24.12 -13.60 -27.60
CA ARG A 210 24.88 -12.60 -28.37
C ARG A 210 24.50 -11.13 -28.12
N GLN A 211 23.38 -10.84 -27.47
CA GLN A 211 22.98 -9.46 -27.17
C GLN A 211 23.48 -8.93 -25.80
N PHE A 212 24.12 -9.77 -24.98
CA PHE A 212 24.41 -9.45 -23.56
C PHE A 212 25.89 -9.20 -23.23
N SER A 213 26.80 -9.13 -24.21
CA SER A 213 28.25 -9.00 -23.95
C SER A 213 28.82 -7.58 -24.11
N SER A 214 28.00 -6.55 -24.33
CA SER A 214 28.46 -5.18 -24.49
C SER A 214 27.84 -4.26 -23.43
N GLY A 215 28.39 -4.31 -22.22
CA GLY A 215 28.01 -3.42 -21.12
C GLY A 215 28.91 -3.62 -19.91
N HIS A 216 29.85 -2.70 -19.73
CA HIS A 216 30.82 -2.67 -18.63
C HIS A 216 30.07 -2.60 -17.27
N GLY A 217 30.14 -3.65 -16.47
CA GLY A 217 29.49 -3.74 -15.16
C GLY A 217 30.45 -4.31 -14.12
N GLN A 218 30.75 -3.48 -13.13
CA GLN A 218 31.63 -3.70 -11.98
C GLN A 218 31.38 -5.05 -11.30
N LYS A 219 32.44 -5.85 -11.11
CA LYS A 219 32.41 -7.02 -10.24
C LYS A 219 32.22 -6.54 -8.80
N VAL A 220 31.10 -6.91 -8.18
CA VAL A 220 30.92 -6.85 -6.74
C VAL A 220 31.11 -8.26 -6.22
N ASP A 221 32.11 -8.43 -5.37
CA ASP A 221 32.58 -9.71 -4.85
C ASP A 221 31.47 -10.48 -4.13
N ASP A 222 31.29 -11.73 -4.55
CA ASP A 222 30.37 -12.71 -3.99
C ASP A 222 31.17 -13.66 -3.10
N SER A 223 31.23 -13.34 -1.81
CA SER A 223 31.77 -14.22 -0.77
C SER A 223 30.71 -14.44 0.31
N GLY A 224 29.62 -15.10 -0.06
CA GLY A 224 28.57 -15.51 0.86
C GLY A 224 27.65 -16.55 0.26
N SER A 225 27.95 -17.82 0.48
CA SER A 225 27.08 -18.96 0.18
C SER A 225 25.69 -18.77 0.80
N GLY A 226 24.72 -18.38 -0.03
CA GLY A 226 23.32 -18.21 0.34
C GLY A 226 22.47 -18.02 -0.90
N SER A 227 21.95 -19.11 -1.45
CA SER A 227 20.99 -19.12 -2.57
C SER A 227 19.63 -18.59 -2.10
N GLY A 228 19.55 -17.27 -1.92
CA GLY A 228 18.34 -16.55 -1.59
C GLY A 228 18.30 -15.25 -2.40
N THR A 229 17.14 -14.92 -2.94
CA THR A 229 16.83 -13.62 -3.56
C THR A 229 17.53 -12.48 -2.82
N ARG A 230 18.41 -11.75 -3.52
CA ARG A 230 19.11 -10.58 -2.92
C ARG A 230 18.08 -9.64 -2.27
N ILE A 231 18.52 -9.11 -1.13
CA ILE A 231 17.73 -8.87 0.08
C ILE A 231 16.94 -7.56 -0.06
N SER A 232 15.61 -7.65 0.01
CA SER A 232 14.79 -6.48 0.32
C SER A 232 15.38 -5.76 1.54
N HIS A 233 15.65 -4.46 1.41
CA HIS A 233 16.14 -3.63 2.52
C HIS A 233 15.01 -3.20 3.47
N PHE A 234 13.83 -3.78 3.32
CA PHE A 234 12.70 -3.50 4.18
C PHE A 234 12.95 -3.97 5.61
N LEU A 235 12.85 -3.03 6.56
CA LEU A 235 12.91 -3.32 7.99
C LEU A 235 11.48 -3.45 8.56
N PRO A 236 10.97 -4.68 8.81
CA PRO A 236 9.68 -4.87 9.44
C PRO A 236 9.69 -4.35 10.87
N THR A 237 8.60 -3.71 11.29
CA THR A 237 8.37 -3.36 12.70
C THR A 237 6.95 -3.69 13.07
N SER A 238 6.71 -4.07 14.33
CA SER A 238 5.36 -4.29 14.86
C SER A 238 4.47 -3.07 14.65
N ARG A 239 5.01 -1.86 14.83
CA ARG A 239 4.30 -0.60 14.57
C ARG A 239 3.81 -0.49 13.12
N ARG A 240 4.62 -0.88 12.14
CA ARG A 240 4.24 -0.81 10.72
C ARG A 240 3.14 -1.82 10.39
N ILE A 241 3.21 -3.02 10.97
CA ILE A 241 2.13 -4.02 10.85
C ILE A 241 0.83 -3.45 11.43
N VAL A 242 0.86 -2.94 12.67
CA VAL A 242 -0.33 -2.35 13.32
C VAL A 242 -0.92 -1.18 12.52
N GLN A 243 -0.08 -0.34 11.90
CA GLN A 243 -0.56 0.74 11.03
C GLN A 243 -1.32 0.25 9.78
N PHE A 244 -1.04 -0.98 9.35
CA PHE A 244 -1.68 -1.64 8.21
C PHE A 244 -2.77 -2.61 8.63
N SER A 245 -2.80 -3.11 9.86
CA SER A 245 -3.82 -4.04 10.34
C SER A 245 -5.17 -3.35 10.59
N ASN A 246 -6.25 -4.11 10.46
CA ASN A 246 -7.55 -3.70 10.99
C ASN A 246 -7.58 -3.98 12.50
N SER A 247 -8.27 -3.15 13.27
CA SER A 247 -8.31 -3.28 14.74
C SER A 247 -9.45 -4.17 15.25
N ARG A 248 -10.17 -4.86 14.37
CA ARG A 248 -11.36 -5.65 14.71
C ARG A 248 -11.17 -7.09 14.26
N GLY A 249 -11.34 -8.02 15.19
CA GLY A 249 -11.46 -9.45 14.89
C GLY A 249 -12.88 -9.83 14.47
N PRO A 250 -13.11 -11.11 14.13
CA PRO A 250 -14.44 -11.63 13.79
C PRO A 250 -15.38 -11.56 15.01
N GLY A 251 -16.67 -11.38 14.75
CA GLY A 251 -17.71 -11.52 15.78
C GLY A 251 -17.97 -12.99 16.14
N PRO A 252 -18.72 -13.27 17.22
CA PRO A 252 -18.97 -14.64 17.71
C PRO A 252 -19.55 -15.60 16.66
N ASP A 253 -20.41 -15.09 15.78
CA ASP A 253 -21.12 -15.87 14.76
C ASP A 253 -20.66 -15.50 13.33
N SER A 254 -19.51 -14.83 13.19
CA SER A 254 -19.02 -14.39 11.88
C SER A 254 -18.65 -15.57 11.00
N ARG A 255 -19.12 -15.55 9.74
CA ARG A 255 -18.68 -16.52 8.72
C ARG A 255 -17.28 -16.16 8.23
N ILE A 256 -16.28 -16.91 8.69
CA ILE A 256 -14.87 -16.68 8.33
C ILE A 256 -14.55 -17.41 7.03
N VAL A 257 -14.14 -16.64 6.02
CA VAL A 257 -13.64 -17.14 4.74
C VAL A 257 -12.13 -17.11 4.76
N TYR A 258 -11.50 -18.20 4.36
CA TYR A 258 -10.06 -18.33 4.24
C TYR A 258 -9.63 -18.49 2.78
N ILE A 259 -8.59 -17.77 2.39
CA ILE A 259 -7.93 -17.89 1.09
C ILE A 259 -6.43 -17.73 1.31
N ASP A 260 -5.61 -18.51 0.62
CA ASP A 260 -4.17 -18.45 0.73
C ASP A 260 -3.44 -18.42 -0.61
N GLY A 261 -2.15 -18.10 -0.53
CA GLY A 261 -1.29 -18.10 -1.67
C GLY A 261 0.01 -17.33 -1.46
N ALA A 262 0.72 -17.14 -2.57
CA ALA A 262 1.93 -16.32 -2.58
C ALA A 262 1.60 -14.84 -2.37
N PHE A 263 0.60 -14.30 -3.07
CA PHE A 263 0.34 -12.85 -3.13
C PHE A 263 1.59 -12.01 -3.48
N ASP A 264 2.49 -12.60 -4.27
CA ASP A 264 3.71 -11.95 -4.76
C ASP A 264 3.38 -10.94 -5.87
N LEU A 265 4.02 -9.78 -5.82
CA LEU A 265 3.64 -8.62 -6.64
C LEU A 265 2.12 -8.35 -6.61
N PHE A 266 1.55 -8.21 -5.41
CA PHE A 266 0.11 -7.99 -5.20
C PHE A 266 -0.50 -7.06 -6.27
N HIS A 267 -1.52 -7.54 -6.98
CA HIS A 267 -1.95 -7.00 -8.28
C HIS A 267 -3.47 -7.14 -8.48
N ALA A 268 -4.01 -6.58 -9.56
CA ALA A 268 -5.46 -6.49 -9.81
C ALA A 268 -6.19 -7.85 -9.76
N GLY A 269 -5.56 -8.92 -10.25
CA GLY A 269 -6.11 -10.28 -10.12
C GLY A 269 -6.29 -10.75 -8.67
N HIS A 270 -5.34 -10.42 -7.78
CA HIS A 270 -5.48 -10.69 -6.35
C HIS A 270 -6.61 -9.85 -5.74
N VAL A 271 -6.73 -8.57 -6.13
CA VAL A 271 -7.79 -7.69 -5.66
C VAL A 271 -9.18 -8.27 -6.00
N GLU A 272 -9.40 -8.66 -7.25
CA GLU A 272 -10.71 -9.17 -7.69
C GLU A 272 -11.08 -10.49 -7.02
N ILE A 273 -10.12 -11.42 -6.88
CA ILE A 273 -10.42 -12.69 -6.21
C ILE A 273 -10.68 -12.49 -4.71
N LEU A 274 -9.97 -11.57 -4.05
CA LEU A 274 -10.23 -11.21 -2.66
C LEU A 274 -11.56 -10.50 -2.49
N ARG A 275 -11.98 -9.67 -3.44
CA ARG A 275 -13.32 -9.05 -3.45
C ARG A 275 -14.42 -10.11 -3.50
N LEU A 276 -14.27 -11.11 -4.36
CA LEU A 276 -15.22 -12.23 -4.44
C LEU A 276 -15.21 -13.05 -3.16
N ALA A 277 -14.04 -13.40 -2.64
CA ALA A 277 -13.89 -14.16 -1.38
C ALA A 277 -14.54 -13.42 -0.20
N ARG A 278 -14.30 -12.10 -0.08
CA ARG A 278 -14.88 -11.27 0.97
C ARG A 278 -16.41 -11.22 0.91
N GLY A 279 -16.99 -11.29 -0.29
CA GLY A 279 -18.44 -11.33 -0.51
C GLY A 279 -19.13 -12.62 -0.06
N LEU A 280 -18.37 -13.66 0.30
CA LEU A 280 -18.92 -14.94 0.75
C LEU A 280 -19.11 -15.01 2.27
N GLY A 281 -18.58 -14.08 3.06
CA GLY A 281 -18.71 -14.13 4.51
C GLY A 281 -18.54 -12.78 5.18
N ASP A 282 -18.45 -12.79 6.50
CA ASP A 282 -18.37 -11.58 7.32
C ASP A 282 -16.93 -11.15 7.61
N PHE A 283 -15.98 -12.05 7.38
CA PHE A 283 -14.56 -11.85 7.68
C PHE A 283 -13.69 -12.63 6.69
N LEU A 284 -12.73 -11.97 6.04
CA LEU A 284 -11.77 -12.60 5.15
C LEU A 284 -10.39 -12.68 5.82
N LEU A 285 -9.98 -13.91 6.10
CA LEU A 285 -8.66 -14.27 6.61
C LEU A 285 -7.78 -14.73 5.44
N VAL A 286 -6.62 -14.07 5.25
CA VAL A 286 -5.73 -14.36 4.11
C VAL A 286 -4.44 -15.02 4.59
N GLY A 287 -4.16 -16.24 4.14
CA GLY A 287 -2.91 -16.94 4.39
C GLY A 287 -1.82 -16.52 3.42
N ILE A 288 -0.65 -16.11 3.93
CA ILE A 288 0.50 -15.75 3.10
C ILE A 288 1.63 -16.75 3.37
N HIS A 289 1.96 -17.59 2.39
CA HIS A 289 3.01 -18.59 2.54
C HIS A 289 4.40 -17.97 2.71
N THR A 290 5.30 -18.70 3.35
CA THR A 290 6.70 -18.29 3.57
C THR A 290 7.49 -18.16 2.25
N ASP A 291 8.59 -17.42 2.27
CA ASP A 291 9.45 -17.26 1.09
C ASP A 291 10.06 -18.60 0.65
N GLN A 292 10.38 -19.49 1.60
CA GLN A 292 10.89 -20.84 1.34
C GLN A 292 9.85 -21.74 0.68
N THR A 293 8.59 -21.68 1.13
CA THR A 293 7.49 -22.40 0.49
C THR A 293 7.29 -21.93 -0.95
N ILE A 294 7.36 -20.62 -1.20
CA ILE A 294 7.20 -20.09 -2.55
C ILE A 294 8.41 -20.39 -3.44
N SER A 295 9.64 -20.34 -2.91
CA SER A 295 10.84 -20.64 -3.69
C SER A 295 10.93 -22.11 -4.09
N SER A 296 10.53 -23.03 -3.19
CA SER A 296 10.49 -24.47 -3.48
C SER A 296 9.47 -24.84 -4.56
N THR A 297 8.34 -24.12 -4.64
CA THR A 297 7.25 -24.42 -5.57
C THR A 297 7.32 -23.64 -6.89
N ARG A 298 7.91 -22.43 -6.89
CA ARG A 298 7.94 -21.51 -8.05
C ARG A 298 9.36 -21.17 -8.54
N GLY A 299 10.37 -21.76 -7.92
CA GLY A 299 11.79 -21.63 -8.27
C GLY A 299 12.56 -20.65 -7.35
N PRO A 300 13.90 -20.74 -7.35
CA PRO A 300 14.77 -20.13 -6.33
C PRO A 300 14.73 -18.59 -6.29
N HIS A 301 14.30 -17.94 -7.38
CA HIS A 301 14.20 -16.48 -7.47
C HIS A 301 12.78 -15.96 -7.24
N ARG A 302 11.92 -16.78 -6.61
CA ARG A 302 10.60 -16.40 -6.14
C ARG A 302 10.57 -16.53 -4.61
N PRO A 303 9.81 -15.68 -3.91
CA PRO A 303 9.04 -14.55 -4.41
C PRO A 303 9.89 -13.30 -4.72
N ILE A 304 9.37 -12.36 -5.50
CA ILE A 304 10.00 -11.05 -5.76
C ILE A 304 9.94 -10.15 -4.51
N MET A 305 8.79 -10.16 -3.84
CA MET A 305 8.58 -9.50 -2.56
C MET A 305 8.65 -10.51 -1.42
N ASN A 306 9.39 -10.18 -0.36
CA ASN A 306 9.51 -11.07 0.79
C ASN A 306 8.19 -11.17 1.59
N LEU A 307 8.13 -12.10 2.54
CA LEU A 307 6.94 -12.37 3.34
C LEU A 307 6.34 -11.11 3.99
N HIS A 308 7.18 -10.22 4.52
CA HIS A 308 6.69 -9.02 5.20
C HIS A 308 6.20 -7.94 4.22
N GLU A 309 6.86 -7.77 3.08
CA GLU A 309 6.42 -6.86 2.01
C GLU A 309 5.06 -7.30 1.43
N ARG A 310 4.90 -8.62 1.20
CA ARG A 310 3.64 -9.21 0.75
C ARG A 310 2.53 -9.04 1.80
N SER A 311 2.85 -9.24 3.07
CA SER A 311 1.91 -9.04 4.19
C SER A 311 1.36 -7.61 4.23
N LEU A 312 2.23 -6.59 4.11
CA LEU A 312 1.77 -5.19 4.08
C LEU A 312 0.94 -4.88 2.82
N SER A 313 1.30 -5.46 1.68
CA SER A 313 0.56 -5.27 0.43
C SER A 313 -0.86 -5.81 0.53
N VAL A 314 -1.02 -7.01 1.10
CA VAL A 314 -2.32 -7.66 1.33
C VAL A 314 -3.14 -6.92 2.39
N LEU A 315 -2.54 -6.53 3.53
CA LEU A 315 -3.22 -5.79 4.61
C LEU A 315 -3.76 -4.40 4.20
N ALA A 316 -3.21 -3.82 3.13
CA ALA A 316 -3.70 -2.55 2.58
C ALA A 316 -5.02 -2.68 1.80
N CYS A 317 -5.36 -3.90 1.36
CA CYS A 317 -6.56 -4.18 0.59
C CYS A 317 -7.81 -4.08 1.48
N ARG A 318 -8.84 -3.35 1.02
CA ARG A 318 -10.10 -3.13 1.76
C ARG A 318 -10.93 -4.38 1.97
N TYR A 319 -10.71 -5.39 1.14
CA TYR A 319 -11.44 -6.66 1.22
C TYR A 319 -10.83 -7.63 2.23
N VAL A 320 -9.63 -7.34 2.75
CA VAL A 320 -8.92 -8.21 3.69
C VAL A 320 -9.15 -7.71 5.11
N ASP A 321 -9.60 -8.60 5.98
CA ASP A 321 -9.79 -8.30 7.39
C ASP A 321 -8.53 -8.63 8.20
N GLU A 322 -7.91 -9.79 7.95
CA GLU A 322 -6.73 -10.27 8.67
C GLU A 322 -5.82 -11.16 7.80
N VAL A 323 -4.56 -11.31 8.22
CA VAL A 323 -3.53 -12.08 7.53
C VAL A 323 -2.84 -13.07 8.47
N ILE A 324 -2.71 -14.33 8.04
CA ILE A 324 -1.77 -15.29 8.65
C ILE A 324 -0.40 -15.11 7.96
N ILE A 325 0.56 -14.53 8.69
CA ILE A 325 1.92 -14.30 8.21
C ILE A 325 2.72 -15.60 8.33
N GLY A 326 3.07 -16.22 7.21
CA GLY A 326 3.76 -17.51 7.19
C GLY A 326 2.79 -18.69 7.29
N ALA A 327 1.67 -18.61 6.57
CA ALA A 327 0.70 -19.69 6.51
C ALA A 327 1.33 -20.99 5.96
N PRO A 328 1.00 -22.15 6.54
CA PRO A 328 1.49 -23.44 6.06
C PRO A 328 1.04 -23.71 4.62
N TRP A 329 1.67 -24.68 3.96
CA TRP A 329 1.26 -25.13 2.63
C TRP A 329 -0.06 -25.90 2.69
N ASP A 330 -0.15 -26.86 3.62
CA ASP A 330 -1.35 -27.66 3.83
C ASP A 330 -2.28 -27.02 4.86
N ILE A 331 -3.58 -27.06 4.58
CA ILE A 331 -4.62 -26.56 5.48
C ILE A 331 -5.00 -27.66 6.46
N SER A 332 -4.52 -27.58 7.69
CA SER A 332 -4.81 -28.58 8.72
C SER A 332 -6.17 -28.37 9.40
N LYS A 333 -6.72 -29.46 9.99
CA LYS A 333 -7.92 -29.38 10.82
C LYS A 333 -7.73 -28.50 12.05
N ASP A 334 -6.52 -28.48 12.60
CA ASP A 334 -6.13 -27.62 13.72
C ASP A 334 -6.20 -26.14 13.33
N MET A 335 -5.70 -25.77 12.15
CA MET A 335 -5.79 -24.40 11.63
C MET A 335 -7.25 -23.99 11.40
N ILE A 336 -8.05 -24.86 10.77
CA ILE A 336 -9.49 -24.62 10.56
C ILE A 336 -10.21 -24.38 11.89
N THR A 337 -9.90 -25.18 12.92
CA THR A 337 -10.53 -25.08 14.24
C THR A 337 -10.06 -23.82 14.98
N THR A 338 -8.75 -23.54 14.98
CA THR A 338 -8.13 -22.41 15.68
C THR A 338 -8.68 -21.06 15.20
N PHE A 339 -8.83 -20.91 13.89
CA PHE A 339 -9.34 -19.68 13.28
C PHE A 339 -10.84 -19.73 13.00
N ASN A 340 -11.55 -20.78 13.43
CA ASN A 340 -12.98 -21.00 13.19
C ASN A 340 -13.38 -20.80 11.70
N ILE A 341 -12.57 -21.33 10.78
CA ILE A 341 -12.74 -21.15 9.34
C ILE A 341 -14.01 -21.87 8.89
N SER A 342 -14.95 -21.11 8.32
CA SER A 342 -16.24 -21.63 7.83
C SER A 342 -16.21 -22.02 6.35
N LEU A 343 -15.32 -21.42 5.57
CA LEU A 343 -15.18 -21.70 4.14
C LEU A 343 -13.74 -21.46 3.70
N VAL A 344 -13.16 -22.39 2.96
CA VAL A 344 -11.88 -22.23 2.26
C VAL A 344 -12.16 -22.00 0.78
N VAL A 345 -11.53 -20.99 0.20
CA VAL A 345 -11.71 -20.65 -1.22
C VAL A 345 -10.39 -20.56 -1.97
N GLN A 346 -10.45 -20.87 -3.27
CA GLN A 346 -9.29 -20.81 -4.17
C GLN A 346 -9.71 -20.24 -5.53
N GLY A 347 -8.92 -19.31 -6.08
CA GLY A 347 -9.12 -18.81 -7.45
C GLY A 347 -8.81 -19.84 -8.54
N THR A 348 -9.42 -19.70 -9.72
CA THR A 348 -9.12 -20.54 -10.89
C THR A 348 -7.77 -20.20 -11.53
N ILE A 349 -7.31 -18.96 -11.41
CA ILE A 349 -6.05 -18.48 -11.97
C ILE A 349 -4.99 -18.44 -10.86
N ALA A 350 -3.96 -19.27 -11.00
CA ALA A 350 -2.79 -19.28 -10.12
C ALA A 350 -1.59 -19.94 -10.84
N GLU A 351 -0.38 -19.59 -10.42
CA GLU A 351 0.86 -20.12 -11.04
C GLU A 351 1.18 -21.52 -10.49
N ASN A 352 1.49 -22.46 -11.38
CA ASN A 352 1.98 -23.81 -11.06
C ASN A 352 1.07 -24.59 -10.09
N MET A 353 -0.25 -24.57 -10.32
CA MET A 353 -1.24 -25.26 -9.47
C MET A 353 -1.86 -26.47 -10.18
N ASP A 354 -1.02 -27.31 -10.79
CA ASP A 354 -1.47 -28.61 -11.30
C ASP A 354 -1.30 -29.67 -10.18
N PHE A 355 -2.12 -29.53 -9.13
CA PHE A 355 -2.14 -30.45 -7.98
C PHE A 355 -2.53 -31.88 -8.34
N ALA A 356 -2.97 -32.11 -9.58
CA ALA A 356 -3.26 -33.44 -10.10
C ALA A 356 -2.02 -34.36 -10.15
N LYS A 357 -0.82 -33.80 -9.99
CA LYS A 357 0.46 -34.55 -10.03
C LYS A 357 1.13 -34.76 -8.67
N ASP A 358 0.62 -34.15 -7.60
CA ASP A 358 1.20 -34.29 -6.26
C ASP A 358 0.54 -35.43 -5.47
N GLU A 359 1.32 -36.13 -4.66
CA GLU A 359 0.84 -37.21 -3.78
C GLU A 359 -0.12 -36.71 -2.67
N SER A 360 -0.09 -35.41 -2.35
CA SER A 360 -0.94 -34.77 -1.33
C SER A 360 -1.49 -33.43 -1.83
N HIS A 361 -2.82 -33.29 -1.83
CA HIS A 361 -3.50 -32.04 -2.21
C HIS A 361 -3.58 -31.12 -0.97
N PRO A 362 -3.06 -29.87 -1.00
CA PRO A 362 -3.03 -28.99 0.19
C PRO A 362 -4.41 -28.56 0.71
N TYR A 363 -5.46 -28.82 -0.07
CA TYR A 363 -6.86 -28.54 0.24
C TYR A 363 -7.65 -29.82 0.53
N ALA A 364 -7.01 -30.98 0.70
CA ALA A 364 -7.69 -32.26 0.97
C ALA A 364 -8.59 -32.19 2.21
N VAL A 365 -8.07 -31.67 3.34
CA VAL A 365 -8.84 -31.54 4.58
C VAL A 365 -10.10 -30.67 4.42
N PRO A 366 -10.04 -29.43 3.89
CA PRO A 366 -11.27 -28.66 3.69
C PRO A 366 -12.21 -29.25 2.63
N MET A 367 -11.71 -30.02 1.65
CA MET A 367 -12.56 -30.78 0.72
C MET A 367 -13.32 -31.90 1.43
N ASP A 368 -12.64 -32.70 2.24
CA ASP A 368 -13.24 -33.79 3.04
C ASP A 368 -14.27 -33.25 4.03
N MET A 369 -14.03 -32.06 4.58
CA MET A 369 -14.98 -31.36 5.45
C MET A 369 -16.15 -30.69 4.71
N GLY A 370 -16.16 -30.68 3.38
CA GLY A 370 -17.21 -30.04 2.57
C GLY A 370 -17.21 -28.51 2.61
N ILE A 371 -16.10 -27.90 3.03
CA ILE A 371 -15.96 -26.43 3.18
C ILE A 371 -15.03 -25.80 2.14
N PHE A 372 -14.58 -26.55 1.14
CA PHE A 372 -13.78 -26.02 0.03
C PHE A 372 -14.65 -25.54 -1.13
N ARG A 373 -14.29 -24.39 -1.73
CA ARG A 373 -14.94 -23.88 -2.94
C ARG A 373 -13.95 -23.21 -3.89
N ARG A 374 -13.99 -23.60 -5.17
CA ARG A 374 -13.27 -22.89 -6.22
C ARG A 374 -14.06 -21.67 -6.70
N LEU A 375 -13.39 -20.55 -6.89
CA LEU A 375 -13.93 -19.29 -7.37
C LEU A 375 -13.33 -18.96 -8.73
N GLU A 376 -14.16 -18.56 -9.69
CA GLU A 376 -13.68 -18.11 -10.99
C GLU A 376 -12.98 -16.76 -10.86
N SER A 377 -11.69 -16.71 -11.18
CA SER A 377 -10.90 -15.48 -11.16
C SER A 377 -11.31 -14.58 -12.33
N PRO A 378 -11.75 -13.33 -12.07
CA PRO A 378 -12.21 -12.43 -13.13
C PRO A 378 -11.10 -11.94 -14.07
N LEU A 379 -9.83 -12.04 -13.64
CA LEU A 379 -8.66 -11.59 -14.39
C LEU A 379 -7.64 -12.73 -14.47
N ASP A 380 -6.93 -12.82 -15.60
CA ASP A 380 -5.91 -13.82 -15.90
C ASP A 380 -4.48 -13.39 -15.52
N ILE A 381 -4.34 -12.20 -14.93
CA ILE A 381 -3.06 -11.63 -14.50
C ILE A 381 -2.42 -12.47 -13.39
N THR A 382 -1.13 -12.75 -13.57
CA THR A 382 -0.24 -13.41 -12.60
C THR A 382 1.08 -12.65 -12.46
N THR A 383 1.83 -12.93 -11.39
CA THR A 383 3.21 -12.43 -11.19
C THR A 383 4.08 -12.66 -12.43
N SER A 384 3.95 -13.80 -13.10
CA SER A 384 4.69 -14.15 -14.32
C SER A 384 4.22 -13.38 -15.55
N THR A 385 2.93 -13.05 -15.67
CA THR A 385 2.47 -12.13 -16.74
C THR A 385 3.06 -10.74 -16.57
N ILE A 386 3.12 -10.21 -15.33
CA ILE A 386 3.72 -8.91 -15.02
C ILE A 386 5.21 -8.91 -15.38
N ILE A 387 5.93 -9.96 -14.99
CA ILE A 387 7.35 -10.10 -15.34
C ILE A 387 7.55 -10.17 -16.85
N ARG A 388 6.70 -10.90 -17.58
CA ARG A 388 6.77 -10.93 -19.05
C ARG A 388 6.57 -9.55 -19.67
N ARG A 389 5.65 -8.73 -19.16
CA ARG A 389 5.46 -7.33 -19.62
C ARG A 389 6.74 -6.50 -19.47
N ILE A 390 7.46 -6.68 -18.34
CA ILE A 390 8.73 -5.99 -18.08
C ILE A 390 9.82 -6.49 -19.02
N VAL A 391 9.93 -7.79 -19.22
CA VAL A 391 10.96 -8.38 -20.08
C VAL A 391 10.76 -8.01 -21.54
N SER A 392 9.51 -7.99 -22.03
CA SER A 392 9.22 -7.68 -23.44
C SER A 392 9.62 -6.26 -23.84
N ASN A 393 9.66 -5.32 -22.87
CA ASN A 393 10.05 -3.93 -23.11
C ASN A 393 11.31 -3.54 -22.30
N HIS A 394 12.22 -4.51 -22.12
CA HIS A 394 13.42 -4.38 -21.29
C HIS A 394 14.19 -3.06 -21.50
N GLU A 395 14.49 -2.71 -22.76
CA GLU A 395 15.26 -1.51 -23.08
C GLU A 395 14.58 -0.22 -22.64
N ALA A 396 13.25 -0.14 -22.78
CA ALA A 396 12.48 1.03 -22.36
C ALA A 396 12.48 1.17 -20.83
N TYR A 397 12.29 0.06 -20.10
CA TYR A 397 12.27 0.07 -18.64
C TYR A 397 13.67 0.28 -18.04
N GLN A 398 14.73 -0.22 -18.68
CA GLN A 398 16.09 0.04 -18.25
C GLN A 398 16.41 1.54 -18.32
N LYS A 399 16.15 2.20 -19.45
CA LYS A 399 16.37 3.65 -19.61
C LYS A 399 15.55 4.47 -18.61
N ARG A 400 14.30 4.07 -18.35
CA ARG A 400 13.43 4.70 -17.33
C ARG A 400 14.02 4.55 -15.93
N ASN A 401 14.50 3.35 -15.57
CA ASN A 401 15.06 3.07 -14.25
C ASN A 401 16.36 3.85 -14.03
N GLU A 402 17.27 3.90 -15.00
CA GLU A 402 18.52 4.67 -14.91
C GLU A 402 18.25 6.16 -14.60
N LYS A 403 17.26 6.78 -15.29
CA LYS A 403 16.83 8.15 -15.00
C LYS A 403 16.30 8.30 -13.57
N LYS A 404 15.51 7.33 -13.10
CA LYS A 404 14.91 7.36 -11.76
C LYS A 404 15.93 7.12 -10.65
N GLU A 405 16.90 6.23 -10.84
CA GLU A 405 18.01 6.00 -9.90
C GLU A 405 18.84 7.27 -9.69
N ALA A 406 19.12 8.00 -10.77
CA ALA A 406 19.81 9.30 -10.67
C ALA A 406 19.01 10.33 -9.84
N SER A 407 17.68 10.33 -9.96
CA SER A 407 16.81 11.20 -9.15
C SER A 407 16.76 10.75 -7.67
N GLU A 408 16.62 9.43 -7.43
CA GLU A 408 16.58 8.87 -6.07
C GLU A 408 17.90 9.11 -5.33
N LYS A 409 19.04 8.98 -6.01
CA LYS A 409 20.36 9.30 -5.44
C LYS A 409 20.44 10.76 -4.97
N LYS A 410 20.00 11.71 -5.81
CA LYS A 410 19.94 13.14 -5.43
C LYS A 410 19.03 13.39 -4.23
N TYR A 411 17.90 12.69 -4.14
CA TYR A 411 17.00 12.77 -2.98
C TYR A 411 17.71 12.32 -1.71
N TYR A 412 18.35 11.14 -1.70
CA TYR A 412 19.03 10.64 -0.49
C TYR A 412 20.24 11.49 -0.09
N GLU A 413 20.95 12.10 -1.04
CA GLU A 413 22.05 13.04 -0.78
C GLU A 413 21.57 14.35 -0.15
N SER A 414 20.33 14.78 -0.43
CA SER A 414 19.74 16.04 0.05
C SER A 414 18.67 15.86 1.13
N LYS A 415 18.51 14.63 1.65
CA LYS A 415 17.42 14.25 2.53
C LYS A 415 17.53 14.95 3.89
N ASN A 416 16.48 15.69 4.23
CA ASN A 416 16.28 16.29 5.55
C ASN A 416 15.11 15.63 6.28
N PHE A 417 15.07 15.77 7.61
CA PHE A 417 13.95 15.24 8.39
C PHE A 417 12.68 16.05 8.12
N VAL A 418 11.66 15.39 7.58
CA VAL A 418 10.33 15.98 7.38
C VAL A 418 9.50 15.76 8.65
N ASN A 419 8.85 16.78 9.19
CA ASN A 419 7.72 16.58 10.11
C ASN A 419 6.45 16.50 9.26
N GLY A 420 5.61 15.47 9.47
CA GLY A 420 4.31 15.44 8.80
C GLY A 420 3.42 16.51 9.42
N GLU A 421 3.15 17.60 8.68
CA GLU A 421 2.32 18.73 9.13
C GLU A 421 0.86 18.62 8.68
#